data_AF-A0A6J6SJI3-F1
#
_entry.id   AF-A0A6J6SJI3-F1
#
_cell.length_a   1.000
_cell.length_b   1.000
_cell.length_c   1.000
_cell.angle_alpha   90.00
_cell.angle_beta   90.00
_cell.angle_gamma   90.00
#
_symmetry.space_group_name_H-M   'P 1'
#
loop_
_entity.id
_entity.type
_entity.pdbx_description
1 polymer ?
#
loop_
_entity_poly.entity_id
_entity_poly.type
_entity_poly.pdbx_seq_one_letter_code
_entity_poly.pdbx_strand_id
1 'polypeptide(L)'
;MQALHRLPAGSLSSVVGRLRWRWFATCLALALVALIATLVVATLVPEQAEGVEMSGSLNDFTRTTRDFLLVIVLLTPLQAAGEEYAFRGYLTQAFGGLFRSRWVAVAVPAFLFALAHGAQDAPIFVDRFAFGLVAGILAISTGGLEAGIAMHVLNNFLAYGLALAFSDMSTALNPTGGTWWSLPTTLTQSLVYLLLATAVARKQGIATSTNGGILAAPRRRV
;
A
#
# COMPACT_ATOMS: atom_id res chain seq x y z
N MET A 1 -1.85 15.94 15.48
CA MET A 1 -0.42 16.30 15.27
C MET A 1 -0.10 17.78 15.43
N GLN A 2 -1.06 18.71 15.30
CA GLN A 2 -0.84 20.12 15.67
C GLN A 2 -0.35 20.30 17.12
N ALA A 3 -0.86 19.49 18.05
CA ALA A 3 -0.51 19.54 19.45
C ALA A 3 0.92 19.06 19.77
N LEU A 4 1.50 18.15 18.97
CA LEU A 4 2.83 17.57 19.24
C LEU A 4 3.92 18.11 18.29
N HIS A 5 3.60 18.23 16.99
CA HIS A 5 4.55 18.57 15.92
C HIS A 5 4.20 19.86 15.16
N ARG A 6 3.09 20.53 15.52
CA ARG A 6 2.61 21.79 14.91
C ARG A 6 2.41 21.76 13.39
N LEU A 7 2.32 20.58 12.78
CA LEU A 7 2.03 20.42 11.36
C LEU A 7 0.50 20.49 11.10
N PRO A 8 0.07 21.13 9.99
CA PRO A 8 -1.34 21.15 9.59
C PRO A 8 -1.84 19.72 9.32
N ALA A 9 -3.09 19.42 9.66
CA ALA A 9 -3.63 18.05 9.65
C ALA A 9 -3.47 17.32 8.30
N GLY A 10 -3.51 18.06 7.18
CA GLY A 10 -3.37 17.50 5.84
C GLY A 10 -1.94 17.23 5.38
N SER A 11 -0.91 17.60 6.16
CA SER A 11 0.50 17.40 5.78
C SER A 11 0.90 15.94 5.66
N LEU A 12 0.10 15.03 6.23
CA LEU A 12 0.30 13.59 6.08
C LEU A 12 -0.22 13.07 4.74
N SER A 13 -1.27 13.70 4.19
CA SER A 13 -1.92 13.21 2.97
C SER A 13 -1.05 13.43 1.74
N SER A 14 -0.47 14.63 1.61
CA SER A 14 0.39 15.02 0.50
C SER A 14 1.11 16.33 0.76
N VAL A 15 2.05 16.68 -0.11
CA VAL A 15 2.74 17.98 -0.12
C VAL A 15 1.81 19.17 -0.38
N VAL A 16 0.59 18.94 -0.88
CA VAL A 16 -0.44 20.00 -1.06
C VAL A 16 -1.42 20.06 0.12
N GLY A 17 -1.22 19.24 1.16
CA GLY A 17 -2.03 19.26 2.37
C GLY A 17 -3.40 18.59 2.24
N ARG A 18 -3.64 17.77 1.20
CA ARG A 18 -4.93 17.06 0.98
C ARG A 18 -4.77 15.88 0.03
N LEU A 19 -5.73 14.95 0.03
CA LEU A 19 -5.80 13.92 -1.01
C LEU A 19 -6.17 14.54 -2.37
N ARG A 20 -5.37 14.22 -3.38
CA ARG A 20 -5.58 14.65 -4.77
C ARG A 20 -6.50 13.64 -5.46
N TRP A 21 -7.82 13.77 -5.30
CA TRP A 21 -8.81 12.79 -5.78
C TRP A 21 -8.67 12.38 -7.27
N ARG A 22 -8.36 13.33 -8.16
CA ARG A 22 -8.11 13.02 -9.59
C ARG A 22 -6.88 12.13 -9.79
N TRP A 23 -5.82 12.40 -9.02
CA TRP A 23 -4.62 11.58 -9.02
C TRP A 23 -4.90 10.21 -8.38
N PHE A 24 -5.62 10.17 -7.26
CA PHE A 24 -6.05 8.92 -6.63
C PHE A 24 -6.85 8.00 -7.57
N ALA A 25 -7.80 8.54 -8.32
CA ALA A 25 -8.54 7.78 -9.34
C ALA A 25 -7.61 7.22 -10.45
N THR A 26 -6.61 8.00 -10.85
CA THR A 26 -5.57 7.53 -11.79
C THR A 26 -4.75 6.40 -11.16
N CYS A 27 -4.33 6.54 -9.90
CA CYS A 27 -3.61 5.52 -9.15
C CYS A 27 -4.39 4.20 -9.04
N LEU A 28 -5.71 4.26 -8.85
CA LEU A 28 -6.58 3.08 -8.86
C LEU A 28 -6.55 2.39 -10.22
N ALA A 29 -6.72 3.14 -11.31
CA ALA A 29 -6.64 2.57 -12.65
C ALA A 29 -5.28 1.91 -12.96
N LEU A 30 -4.19 2.56 -12.55
CA LEU A 30 -2.84 1.99 -12.71
C LEU A 30 -2.62 0.74 -11.84
N ALA A 31 -3.22 0.70 -10.65
CA ALA A 31 -3.12 -0.45 -9.76
C ALA A 31 -3.91 -1.64 -10.29
N LEU A 32 -5.06 -1.41 -10.95
CA LEU A 32 -5.76 -2.45 -11.70
C LEU A 32 -4.90 -3.01 -12.84
N VAL A 33 -4.17 -2.17 -13.58
CA VAL A 33 -3.24 -2.64 -14.62
C VAL A 33 -2.13 -3.52 -14.03
N ALA A 34 -1.55 -3.10 -12.89
CA ALA A 34 -0.54 -3.89 -12.21
C ALA A 34 -1.08 -5.22 -11.66
N LEU A 35 -2.32 -5.23 -11.13
CA LEU A 35 -3.00 -6.45 -10.71
C LEU A 35 -3.21 -7.41 -11.88
N ILE A 36 -3.66 -6.92 -13.03
CA ILE A 36 -3.83 -7.76 -14.23
C ILE A 36 -2.48 -8.37 -14.64
N ALA A 37 -1.40 -7.58 -14.63
CA ALA A 37 -0.06 -8.10 -14.94
C ALA A 37 0.36 -9.21 -13.97
N THR A 38 0.06 -9.05 -12.68
CA THR A 38 0.30 -10.07 -11.66
C THR A 38 -0.51 -11.33 -11.88
N LEU A 39 -1.80 -11.22 -12.21
CA LEU A 39 -2.65 -12.37 -12.51
C LEU A 39 -2.15 -13.14 -13.73
N VAL A 40 -1.65 -12.45 -14.76
CA VAL A 40 -1.03 -13.09 -15.93
C VAL A 40 0.22 -13.87 -15.51
N VAL A 41 1.09 -13.29 -14.66
CA VAL A 41 2.28 -13.99 -14.17
C VAL A 41 1.90 -15.17 -13.25
N ALA A 42 0.84 -15.05 -12.46
CA ALA A 42 0.35 -16.13 -11.60
C ALA A 42 0.00 -17.39 -12.40
N THR A 43 -0.55 -17.26 -13.62
CA THR A 43 -0.82 -18.41 -14.51
C THR A 43 0.43 -19.14 -15.02
N LEU A 44 1.61 -18.55 -14.87
CA LEU A 44 2.90 -19.12 -15.29
C LEU A 44 3.68 -19.73 -14.13
N VAL A 45 3.22 -19.50 -12.89
CA VAL A 45 3.82 -20.03 -11.66
C VAL A 45 3.16 -21.38 -11.34
N PRO A 46 3.87 -22.36 -10.75
CA PRO A 46 3.27 -23.65 -10.42
C PRO A 46 2.08 -23.51 -9.47
N GLU A 47 0.96 -24.19 -9.76
CA GLU A 47 -0.29 -24.10 -8.98
C GLU A 47 -0.12 -24.45 -7.49
N GLN A 48 0.74 -25.43 -7.17
CA GLN A 48 1.02 -25.79 -5.77
C GLN A 48 1.84 -24.73 -5.02
N ALA A 49 2.23 -23.65 -5.70
CA ALA A 49 3.23 -22.71 -5.24
C ALA A 49 2.66 -21.36 -4.81
N GLU A 50 1.33 -21.21 -4.68
CA GLU A 50 0.71 -20.03 -4.05
C GLU A 50 0.26 -20.26 -2.60
N GLY A 51 0.36 -21.48 -2.07
CA GLY A 51 0.13 -21.79 -0.64
C GLY A 51 -1.33 -21.67 -0.16
N VAL A 52 -2.25 -21.18 -1.00
CA VAL A 52 -3.68 -21.08 -0.72
C VAL A 52 -4.44 -22.13 -1.52
N GLU A 53 -5.10 -23.07 -0.83
CA GLU A 53 -6.01 -23.99 -1.49
C GLU A 53 -7.26 -23.24 -1.98
N MET A 54 -7.44 -23.23 -3.29
CA MET A 54 -8.67 -22.76 -3.93
C MET A 54 -9.55 -23.97 -4.25
N SER A 55 -10.82 -23.90 -3.87
CA SER A 55 -11.79 -25.00 -4.01
C SER A 55 -12.22 -25.29 -5.46
N GLY A 56 -11.66 -24.60 -6.46
CA GLY A 56 -11.98 -24.75 -7.89
C GLY A 56 -13.42 -24.40 -8.29
N SER A 57 -14.27 -24.05 -7.33
CA SER A 57 -15.68 -23.71 -7.50
C SER A 57 -16.05 -22.48 -6.67
N LEU A 58 -17.14 -21.82 -7.03
CA LEU A 58 -17.62 -20.65 -6.28
C LEU A 58 -18.26 -21.08 -4.97
N ASN A 59 -17.92 -20.39 -3.89
CA ASN A 59 -18.59 -20.50 -2.60
C ASN A 59 -20.06 -20.06 -2.70
N ASP A 60 -20.90 -20.68 -1.87
CA ASP A 60 -22.31 -20.29 -1.74
C ASP A 60 -22.47 -18.86 -1.22
N PHE A 61 -23.44 -18.13 -1.78
CA PHE A 61 -23.78 -16.78 -1.32
C PHE A 61 -24.68 -16.82 -0.08
N THR A 62 -24.06 -17.00 1.09
CA THR A 62 -24.74 -17.05 2.39
C THR A 62 -24.87 -15.65 3.03
N ARG A 63 -25.57 -15.57 4.17
CA ARG A 63 -25.59 -14.34 4.99
C ARG A 63 -24.18 -13.95 5.46
N THR A 64 -23.37 -14.94 5.83
CA THR A 64 -21.97 -14.73 6.22
C THR A 64 -21.16 -14.17 5.05
N THR A 65 -21.33 -14.70 3.85
CA THR A 65 -20.68 -14.19 2.62
C THR A 65 -21.04 -12.72 2.38
N ARG A 66 -22.33 -12.38 2.49
CA ARG A 66 -22.81 -10.99 2.39
C ARG A 66 -22.18 -10.09 3.45
N ASP A 67 -22.12 -10.53 4.70
CA ASP A 67 -21.60 -9.71 5.80
C ASP A 67 -20.10 -9.46 5.65
N PHE A 68 -19.32 -10.46 5.23
CA PHE A 68 -17.92 -10.26 4.85
C PHE A 68 -17.75 -9.32 3.66
N LEU A 69 -18.59 -9.45 2.63
CA LEU A 69 -18.55 -8.54 1.48
C LEU A 69 -18.76 -7.08 1.90
N LEU A 70 -19.71 -6.82 2.79
CA LEU A 70 -19.96 -5.47 3.32
C LEU A 70 -18.75 -4.96 4.12
N VAL A 71 -18.15 -5.80 4.96
CA VAL A 71 -16.94 -5.46 5.71
C VAL A 71 -15.79 -5.13 4.77
N ILE A 72 -15.55 -5.96 3.75
CA ILE A 72 -14.47 -5.75 2.79
C ILE A 72 -14.67 -4.42 2.06
N VAL A 73 -15.84 -4.19 1.46
CA VAL A 73 -16.09 -2.98 0.67
C VAL A 73 -16.02 -1.70 1.51
N LEU A 74 -16.51 -1.71 2.75
CA LEU A 74 -16.61 -0.51 3.58
C LEU A 74 -15.37 -0.25 4.44
N LEU A 75 -14.77 -1.29 5.00
CA LEU A 75 -13.72 -1.15 6.02
C LEU A 75 -12.31 -1.38 5.47
N THR A 76 -12.12 -2.22 4.46
CA THR A 76 -10.77 -2.42 3.87
C THR A 76 -10.19 -1.13 3.30
N PRO A 77 -10.94 -0.24 2.62
CA PRO A 77 -10.40 1.05 2.20
C PRO A 77 -9.93 1.94 3.35
N LEU A 78 -10.67 1.92 4.46
CA LEU A 78 -10.34 2.69 5.65
C LEU A 78 -9.14 2.10 6.39
N GLN A 79 -9.05 0.77 6.46
CA GLN A 79 -7.91 0.03 7.03
C GLN A 79 -6.64 0.31 6.24
N ALA A 80 -6.65 0.10 4.93
CA ALA A 80 -5.54 0.39 4.04
C ALA A 80 -5.10 1.87 4.14
N ALA A 81 -6.06 2.81 4.14
CA ALA A 81 -5.74 4.22 4.34
C ALA A 81 -5.09 4.47 5.70
N GLY A 82 -5.66 3.94 6.79
CA GLY A 82 -5.13 4.08 8.14
C GLY A 82 -3.67 3.62 8.26
N GLU A 83 -3.35 2.47 7.67
CA GLU A 83 -2.00 1.93 7.62
C GLU A 83 -1.06 2.83 6.79
N GLU A 84 -1.49 3.30 5.62
CA GLU A 84 -0.67 4.22 4.82
C GLU A 84 -0.43 5.56 5.55
N TYR A 85 -1.43 6.11 6.25
CA TYR A 85 -1.25 7.31 7.07
C TYR A 85 -0.28 7.08 8.23
N ALA A 86 -0.34 5.93 8.89
CA ALA A 86 0.57 5.60 9.99
C ALA A 86 2.01 5.40 9.48
N PHE A 87 2.21 4.51 8.51
CA PHE A 87 3.54 4.09 8.08
C PHE A 87 4.18 5.07 7.08
N ARG A 88 3.45 5.49 6.04
CA ARG A 88 3.99 6.31 4.94
C ARG A 88 3.76 7.81 5.17
N GLY A 89 2.73 8.15 5.96
CA GLY A 89 2.49 9.51 6.41
C GLY A 89 3.38 9.87 7.60
N TYR A 90 3.06 9.32 8.77
CA TYR A 90 3.69 9.72 10.03
C TYR A 90 5.11 9.18 10.20
N LEU A 91 5.31 7.87 10.14
CA LEU A 91 6.61 7.26 10.44
C LEU A 91 7.67 7.66 9.41
N THR A 92 7.33 7.71 8.12
CA THR A 92 8.23 8.25 7.08
C THR A 92 8.69 9.67 7.40
N GLN A 93 7.81 10.58 7.85
CA GLN A 93 8.21 11.93 8.25
C GLN A 93 9.05 11.93 9.53
N ALA A 94 8.70 11.13 10.53
CA ALA A 94 9.41 11.04 11.79
C ALA A 94 10.85 10.53 11.61
N PHE A 95 11.02 9.38 10.95
CA PHE A 95 12.33 8.78 10.69
C PHE A 95 13.13 9.58 9.65
N GLY A 96 12.47 10.09 8.62
CA GLY A 96 13.12 10.94 7.62
C GLY A 96 13.65 12.25 8.19
N GLY A 97 12.90 12.87 9.12
CA GLY A 97 13.33 14.07 9.83
C GLY A 97 14.46 13.81 10.82
N LEU A 98 14.34 12.74 11.63
CA LEU A 98 15.30 12.40 12.67
C LEU A 98 16.68 12.02 12.08
N PHE A 99 16.71 11.17 11.05
CA PHE A 99 17.94 10.66 10.47
C PHE A 99 18.39 11.42 9.22
N ARG A 100 17.58 12.38 8.73
CA ARG A 100 17.84 13.19 7.53
C ARG A 100 18.15 12.33 6.29
N SER A 101 17.57 11.13 6.21
CA SER A 101 17.85 10.14 5.16
C SER A 101 16.56 9.61 4.55
N ARG A 102 16.42 9.75 3.23
CA ARG A 102 15.28 9.20 2.46
C ARG A 102 15.23 7.68 2.52
N TRP A 103 16.38 7.02 2.59
CA TRP A 103 16.46 5.57 2.71
C TRP A 103 15.89 5.09 4.04
N VAL A 104 16.26 5.74 5.14
CA VAL A 104 15.73 5.42 6.48
C VAL A 104 14.24 5.72 6.56
N ALA A 105 13.78 6.81 5.94
CA ALA A 105 12.36 7.18 5.86
C ALA A 105 11.47 6.15 5.17
N VAL A 106 12.05 5.28 4.33
CA VAL A 106 11.34 4.20 3.62
C VAL A 106 11.58 2.86 4.29
N ALA A 107 12.84 2.48 4.49
CA ALA A 107 13.21 1.13 4.94
C ALA A 107 12.72 0.82 6.35
N VAL A 108 12.80 1.79 7.28
CA VAL A 108 12.39 1.54 8.67
C VAL A 108 10.87 1.39 8.78
N PRO A 109 10.03 2.30 8.25
CA PRO A 109 8.58 2.09 8.27
C PRO A 109 8.14 0.83 7.50
N ALA A 110 8.79 0.49 6.38
CA ALA A 110 8.51 -0.75 5.65
C ALA A 110 8.78 -2.00 6.51
N PHE A 111 9.89 -2.01 7.23
CA PHE A 111 10.25 -3.12 8.12
C PHE A 111 9.29 -3.22 9.30
N LEU A 112 8.96 -2.09 9.93
CA LEU A 112 7.97 -2.04 11.02
C LEU A 112 6.57 -2.45 10.54
N PHE A 113 6.19 -2.11 9.31
CA PHE A 113 4.94 -2.56 8.69
C PHE A 113 4.90 -4.08 8.56
N ALA A 114 5.95 -4.69 8.04
CA ALA A 114 6.03 -6.16 7.94
C ALA A 114 5.96 -6.83 9.33
N LEU A 115 6.68 -6.28 10.33
CA LEU A 115 6.63 -6.78 11.70
C LEU A 115 5.25 -6.62 12.37
N ALA A 116 4.51 -5.56 12.06
CA ALA A 116 3.18 -5.31 12.63
C ALA A 116 2.15 -6.38 12.24
N HIS A 117 2.45 -7.20 11.23
CA HIS A 117 1.61 -8.35 10.84
C HIS A 117 1.87 -9.62 11.66
N GLY A 118 2.72 -9.53 12.69
CA GLY A 118 2.95 -10.62 13.63
C GLY A 118 3.85 -11.74 13.09
N ALA A 119 3.70 -12.93 13.69
CA ALA A 119 4.44 -14.12 13.29
C ALA A 119 3.94 -14.61 11.92
N GLN A 120 4.88 -14.84 11.01
CA GLN A 120 4.59 -15.18 9.62
C GLN A 120 5.80 -15.89 9.00
N ASP A 121 5.57 -16.63 7.92
CA ASP A 121 6.64 -17.28 7.16
C ASP A 121 7.54 -16.24 6.47
N ALA A 122 8.80 -16.60 6.25
CA ALA A 122 9.78 -15.70 5.65
C ALA A 122 9.35 -15.13 4.28
N PRO A 123 8.74 -15.90 3.35
CA PRO A 123 8.27 -15.34 2.07
C PRO A 123 7.18 -14.26 2.26
N ILE A 124 6.21 -14.51 3.16
CA ILE A 124 5.12 -13.55 3.45
C ILE A 124 5.69 -12.26 4.07
N PHE A 125 6.67 -12.40 4.96
CA PHE A 125 7.38 -11.24 5.51
C PHE A 125 8.06 -10.42 4.41
N VAL A 126 8.77 -11.09 3.50
CA VAL A 126 9.47 -10.43 2.39
C VAL A 126 8.48 -9.74 1.46
N ASP A 127 7.33 -10.35 1.16
CA ASP A 127 6.28 -9.75 0.33
C ASP A 127 5.73 -8.47 0.98
N ARG A 128 5.37 -8.53 2.27
CA ARG A 128 4.88 -7.35 3.01
C ARG A 128 5.94 -6.27 3.15
N PHE A 129 7.20 -6.65 3.34
CA PHE A 129 8.32 -5.71 3.37
C PHE A 129 8.55 -5.05 2.01
N ALA A 130 8.49 -5.81 0.92
CA ALA A 130 8.62 -5.30 -0.45
C ALA A 130 7.48 -4.31 -0.78
N PHE A 131 6.24 -4.65 -0.44
CA PHE A 131 5.10 -3.72 -0.51
C PHE A 131 5.37 -2.46 0.33
N GLY A 132 5.86 -2.65 1.56
CA GLY A 132 6.49 -1.67 2.44
C GLY A 132 7.30 -0.61 1.70
N LEU A 133 8.36 -1.09 1.05
CA LEU A 133 9.35 -0.29 0.33
C LEU A 133 8.72 0.44 -0.86
N VAL A 134 7.93 -0.25 -1.68
CA VAL A 134 7.32 0.31 -2.89
C VAL A 134 6.36 1.45 -2.56
N ALA A 135 5.46 1.23 -1.58
CA ALA A 135 4.54 2.25 -1.11
C ALA A 135 5.29 3.46 -0.51
N GLY A 136 6.37 3.23 0.24
CA GLY A 136 7.22 4.31 0.76
C GLY A 136 7.94 5.10 -0.33
N ILE A 137 8.46 4.43 -1.35
CA ILE A 137 9.07 5.09 -2.53
C ILE A 137 8.01 5.91 -3.28
N LEU A 138 6.80 5.38 -3.46
CA LEU A 138 5.69 6.10 -4.09
C LEU A 138 5.26 7.33 -3.29
N ALA A 139 5.20 7.22 -1.96
CA ALA A 139 4.85 8.34 -1.10
C ALA A 139 5.82 9.53 -1.28
N ILE A 140 7.13 9.26 -1.34
CA ILE A 140 8.15 10.28 -1.56
C ILE A 140 8.14 10.78 -3.01
N SER A 141 8.12 9.87 -3.98
CA SER A 141 8.28 10.21 -5.41
C SER A 141 7.05 10.89 -6.01
N THR A 142 5.85 10.67 -5.47
CA THR A 142 4.61 11.32 -5.89
C THR A 142 4.16 12.44 -4.92
N GLY A 143 4.87 12.61 -3.81
CA GLY A 143 4.58 13.64 -2.80
C GLY A 143 3.23 13.43 -2.09
N GLY A 144 2.76 12.20 -1.94
CA GLY A 144 1.51 11.91 -1.21
C GLY A 144 1.15 10.44 -1.17
N LEU A 145 0.15 10.12 -0.37
CA LEU A 145 -0.24 8.74 -0.04
C LEU A 145 -1.15 8.08 -1.08
N GLU A 146 -1.63 8.83 -2.08
CA GLU A 146 -2.67 8.36 -3.01
C GLU A 146 -2.29 7.06 -3.73
N ALA A 147 -1.05 6.95 -4.19
CA ALA A 147 -0.57 5.76 -4.89
C ALA A 147 -0.46 4.55 -3.96
N GLY A 148 0.07 4.75 -2.74
CA GLY A 148 0.15 3.69 -1.72
C GLY A 148 -1.24 3.17 -1.34
N ILE A 149 -2.17 4.08 -1.04
CA ILE A 149 -3.55 3.73 -0.66
C ILE A 149 -4.24 2.97 -1.80
N ALA A 150 -4.13 3.44 -3.04
CA ALA A 150 -4.79 2.81 -4.19
C ALA A 150 -4.31 1.37 -4.41
N MET A 151 -2.99 1.14 -4.37
CA MET A 151 -2.43 -0.21 -4.48
C MET A 151 -2.86 -1.08 -3.31
N HIS A 152 -2.77 -0.57 -2.08
CA HIS A 152 -3.13 -1.32 -0.87
C HIS A 152 -4.60 -1.78 -0.90
N VAL A 153 -5.52 -0.88 -1.22
CA VAL A 153 -6.96 -1.19 -1.29
C VAL A 153 -7.22 -2.29 -2.31
N LEU A 154 -6.65 -2.16 -3.51
CA LEU A 154 -6.91 -3.12 -4.58
C LEU A 154 -6.23 -4.47 -4.33
N ASN A 155 -5.07 -4.50 -3.66
CA ASN A 155 -4.44 -5.74 -3.21
C ASN A 155 -5.31 -6.47 -2.21
N ASN A 156 -5.82 -5.76 -1.20
CA ASN A 156 -6.65 -6.37 -0.17
C ASN A 156 -8.01 -6.79 -0.75
N PHE A 157 -8.59 -6.02 -1.68
CA PHE A 157 -9.78 -6.44 -2.41
C PHE A 157 -9.55 -7.70 -3.23
N LEU A 158 -8.43 -7.84 -3.92
CA LEU A 158 -8.13 -9.06 -4.66
C LEU A 158 -7.99 -10.25 -3.69
N ALA A 159 -7.15 -10.10 -2.66
CA ALA A 159 -6.90 -11.18 -1.69
C ALA A 159 -8.18 -11.62 -0.96
N TYR A 160 -8.92 -10.68 -0.38
CA TYR A 160 -10.16 -10.99 0.34
C TYR A 160 -11.28 -11.41 -0.60
N GLY A 161 -11.36 -10.85 -1.80
CA GLY A 161 -12.36 -11.23 -2.80
C GLY A 161 -12.17 -12.65 -3.30
N LEU A 162 -10.93 -13.04 -3.61
CA LEU A 162 -10.60 -14.41 -4.01
C LEU A 162 -10.87 -15.40 -2.88
N ALA A 163 -10.50 -15.07 -1.64
CA ALA A 163 -10.80 -15.92 -0.51
C ALA A 163 -12.30 -16.06 -0.28
N LEU A 164 -13.06 -14.96 -0.33
CA LEU A 164 -14.50 -15.00 -0.19
C LEU A 164 -15.18 -15.84 -1.28
N ALA A 165 -14.67 -15.79 -2.51
CA ALA A 165 -15.25 -16.45 -3.68
C ALA A 165 -14.83 -17.93 -3.81
N PHE A 166 -13.59 -18.29 -3.47
CA PHE A 166 -13.01 -19.59 -3.84
C PHE A 166 -12.30 -20.32 -2.68
N SER A 167 -12.16 -19.70 -1.50
CA SER A 167 -11.43 -20.28 -0.36
C SER A 167 -12.14 -19.99 0.96
N ASP A 168 -11.42 -20.07 2.07
CA ASP A 168 -11.89 -19.70 3.41
C ASP A 168 -11.35 -18.30 3.79
N MET A 169 -12.19 -17.42 4.33
CA MET A 169 -11.76 -16.08 4.74
C MET A 169 -10.64 -16.10 5.80
N SER A 170 -10.56 -17.14 6.62
CA SER A 170 -9.50 -17.30 7.62
C SER A 170 -8.11 -17.44 6.99
N THR A 171 -7.99 -18.04 5.79
CA THR A 171 -6.69 -18.17 5.10
C THR A 171 -6.18 -16.82 4.61
N ALA A 172 -7.07 -15.92 4.19
CA ALA A 172 -6.67 -14.56 3.80
C ALA A 172 -6.41 -13.65 5.00
N LEU A 173 -7.09 -13.85 6.13
CA LEU A 173 -6.87 -13.07 7.36
C LEU A 173 -5.61 -13.50 8.11
N ASN A 174 -5.28 -14.79 8.05
CA ASN A 174 -4.09 -15.36 8.69
C ASN A 174 -3.34 -16.29 7.72
N PRO A 175 -2.67 -15.71 6.69
CA PRO A 175 -1.98 -16.50 5.69
C PRO A 175 -0.82 -17.28 6.29
N THR A 176 -0.78 -18.57 6.00
CA THR A 176 0.26 -19.53 6.40
C THR A 176 0.71 -20.33 5.19
N GLY A 177 1.91 -20.89 5.19
CA GLY A 177 2.43 -21.67 4.07
C GLY A 177 3.04 -20.78 2.98
N GLY A 178 3.71 -19.70 3.39
CA GLY A 178 4.41 -18.80 2.48
C GLY A 178 5.43 -19.53 1.60
N THR A 179 5.52 -19.10 0.35
CA THR A 179 6.24 -19.80 -0.72
C THR A 179 7.05 -18.78 -1.51
N TRP A 180 8.30 -19.10 -1.83
CA TRP A 180 9.16 -18.19 -2.60
C TRP A 180 8.68 -17.98 -4.04
N TRP A 181 7.73 -18.80 -4.50
CA TRP A 181 7.06 -18.63 -5.79
C TRP A 181 6.02 -17.50 -5.80
N SER A 182 5.70 -16.87 -4.66
CA SER A 182 4.97 -15.60 -4.64
C SER A 182 5.84 -14.42 -5.10
N LEU A 183 7.18 -14.56 -5.09
CA LEU A 183 8.06 -13.44 -5.44
C LEU A 183 7.87 -12.94 -6.88
N PRO A 184 7.79 -13.78 -7.93
CA PRO A 184 7.49 -13.31 -9.28
C PRO A 184 6.21 -12.48 -9.36
N THR A 185 5.11 -12.94 -8.77
CA THR A 185 3.81 -12.24 -8.81
C THR A 185 3.86 -10.92 -8.06
N THR A 186 4.45 -10.90 -6.86
CA THR A 186 4.68 -9.69 -6.04
C THR A 186 5.59 -8.68 -6.75
N LEU A 187 6.72 -9.14 -7.30
CA LEU A 187 7.68 -8.28 -7.99
C LEU A 187 7.08 -7.70 -9.27
N THR A 188 6.35 -8.49 -10.05
CA THR A 188 5.62 -7.99 -11.22
C THR A 188 4.66 -6.88 -10.81
N GLN A 189 3.84 -7.10 -9.79
CA GLN A 189 2.88 -6.08 -9.35
C GLN A 189 3.59 -4.79 -8.95
N SER A 190 4.57 -4.95 -8.07
CA SER A 190 5.29 -3.87 -7.42
C SER A 190 6.05 -3.02 -8.43
N LEU A 191 6.78 -3.66 -9.35
CA LEU A 191 7.59 -2.97 -10.34
C LEU A 191 6.72 -2.34 -11.42
N VAL A 192 5.70 -3.04 -11.93
CA VAL A 192 4.77 -2.49 -12.92
C VAL A 192 4.07 -1.26 -12.32
N TYR A 193 3.55 -1.37 -11.10
CA TYR A 193 2.86 -0.26 -10.46
C TYR A 193 3.79 0.93 -10.20
N LEU A 194 4.97 0.67 -9.63
CA LEU A 194 5.96 1.70 -9.37
C LEU A 194 6.35 2.46 -10.64
N LEU A 195 6.65 1.73 -11.73
CA LEU A 195 7.04 2.32 -13.00
C LEU A 195 5.90 3.15 -13.61
N LEU A 196 4.68 2.60 -13.67
CA LEU A 196 3.52 3.29 -14.22
C LEU A 196 3.16 4.53 -13.41
N ALA A 197 3.02 4.40 -12.09
CA ALA A 197 2.62 5.50 -11.22
C ALA A 197 3.65 6.63 -11.25
N THR A 198 4.96 6.32 -11.21
CA THR A 198 6.00 7.35 -11.27
C THR A 198 6.09 8.01 -12.65
N ALA A 199 5.96 7.25 -13.75
CA ALA A 199 5.95 7.80 -15.11
C ALA A 199 4.74 8.72 -15.35
N VAL A 200 3.54 8.29 -14.94
CA VAL A 200 2.32 9.07 -15.10
C VAL A 200 2.33 10.30 -14.18
N ALA A 201 2.80 10.18 -12.94
CA ALA A 201 2.94 11.32 -12.03
C ALA A 201 3.86 12.41 -12.62
N ARG A 202 4.99 12.02 -13.23
CA ARG A 202 5.89 12.94 -13.93
C ARG A 202 5.21 13.58 -15.14
N LYS A 203 4.53 12.78 -15.97
CA LYS A 203 3.81 13.27 -17.15
C LYS A 203 2.69 14.25 -16.81
N GLN A 204 1.99 14.03 -15.70
CA GLN A 204 0.90 14.89 -15.23
C GLN A 204 1.39 16.08 -14.39
N GLY A 205 2.69 16.21 -14.14
CA GLY A 205 3.24 17.31 -13.33
C GLY A 205 2.73 17.30 -11.89
N ILE A 206 2.54 16.11 -11.30
CA ILE A 206 2.06 15.97 -9.92
C ILE A 206 3.05 16.65 -8.96
N ALA A 207 2.54 17.51 -8.07
CA ALA A 207 3.38 18.22 -7.10
C ALA A 207 4.06 17.24 -6.14
N THR A 208 5.39 17.34 -5.99
CA THR A 208 6.20 16.43 -5.16
C THR A 208 6.95 17.13 -4.03
N SER A 209 6.89 18.46 -3.94
CA SER A 209 7.50 19.25 -2.88
C SER A 209 6.54 20.35 -2.40
N THR A 210 6.73 20.78 -1.15
CA THR A 210 6.08 21.98 -0.62
C THR A 210 6.85 23.21 -1.10
N ASN A 211 6.14 24.32 -1.35
CA ASN A 211 6.81 25.62 -1.49
C ASN A 211 7.47 25.94 -0.14
N GLY A 212 8.76 26.28 -0.14
CA GLY A 212 9.66 26.30 1.04
C GLY A 212 9.31 27.22 2.22
N GLY A 213 8.10 27.81 2.26
CA GLY A 213 7.66 28.72 3.32
C GLY A 213 7.04 28.07 4.56
N ILE A 214 6.71 26.77 4.55
CA ILE A 214 5.98 26.14 5.67
C ILE A 214 6.91 25.80 6.86
N LEU A 215 8.21 25.60 6.61
CA LEU A 215 9.19 25.23 7.64
C LEU A 215 10.28 26.29 7.88
N ALA A 216 10.23 27.43 7.19
CA ALA A 216 11.14 28.52 7.48
C ALA A 216 10.78 29.09 8.86
N ALA A 217 11.74 29.10 9.79
CA ALA A 217 11.59 29.80 11.06
C ALA A 217 11.15 31.25 10.78
N PRO A 218 10.26 31.85 11.60
CA PRO A 218 9.87 33.23 11.43
C PRO A 218 11.14 34.07 11.38
N ARG A 219 11.38 34.80 10.29
CA ARG A 219 12.50 35.75 10.23
C ARG A 219 12.33 36.66 11.45
N ARG A 220 13.28 36.59 12.39
CA ARG A 220 13.36 37.54 13.51
C ARG A 220 13.34 38.93 12.87
N ARG A 221 12.27 39.69 13.12
CA ARG A 221 12.29 41.13 12.84
C ARG A 221 13.35 41.70 13.76
N VAL A 222 14.45 42.17 13.17
CA VAL A 222 15.47 42.99 13.83
C VAL A 222 14.90 44.39 13.99
#